data_AF-A0A3M8B746-F1
#
_entry.id   AF-A0A3M8B746-F1
#
_cell.length_a   1.000
_cell.length_b   1.000
_cell.length_c   1.000
_cell.angle_alpha   90.00
_cell.angle_beta   90.00
_cell.angle_gamma   90.00
#
_symmetry.space_group_name_H-M   'P 1'
#
loop_
_entity.id
_entity.type
_entity.pdbx_description
1 polymer ?
#
loop_
_entity_poly.entity_id
_entity_poly.type
_entity_poly.pdbx_seq_one_letter_code
_entity_poly.pdbx_strand_id
1 'polypeptide(L)'
;MSMPNVPDITPRITLTREEVFHLLLTSVAMEEISLSHIMNAEGEKIQRLLQKENVCLEDMLRINRSVERMLRSIISKQILLQFKLDNILEMERKTCDPGENSGDCHEE
;
A
#
# COMPACT_ATOMS: atom_id res chain seq x y z
N MET A 1 6.68 -21.97 39.54
CA MET A 1 6.78 -20.53 39.22
C MET A 1 5.47 -20.13 38.54
N SER A 2 4.65 -19.28 39.17
CA SER A 2 3.41 -18.78 38.56
C SER A 2 3.73 -17.69 37.55
N MET A 3 3.13 -17.77 36.37
CA MET A 3 3.22 -16.72 35.33
C MET A 3 2.75 -15.37 35.92
N PRO A 4 3.38 -14.23 35.57
CA PRO A 4 2.87 -12.91 35.97
C PRO A 4 1.47 -12.68 35.38
N ASN A 5 0.55 -12.14 36.18
CA ASN A 5 -0.78 -11.78 35.74
C ASN A 5 -0.67 -10.54 34.83
N VAL A 6 -0.67 -10.75 33.51
CA VAL A 6 -0.71 -9.66 32.54
C VAL A 6 -2.10 -9.00 32.67
N PRO A 7 -2.18 -7.70 32.99
CA PRO A 7 -3.48 -7.05 33.10
C PRO A 7 -4.22 -7.12 31.77
N ASP A 8 -5.52 -7.39 31.85
CA ASP A 8 -6.41 -7.43 30.70
C ASP A 8 -6.55 -6.03 30.11
N ILE A 9 -5.81 -5.76 29.04
CA ILE A 9 -5.92 -4.53 28.26
C ILE A 9 -7.06 -4.72 27.26
N THR A 10 -8.22 -4.15 27.56
CA THR A 10 -9.30 -3.99 26.58
C THR A 10 -9.14 -2.62 25.91
N PRO A 11 -8.47 -2.51 24.75
CA PRO A 11 -8.37 -1.24 24.04
C PRO A 11 -9.77 -0.84 23.56
N ARG A 12 -10.38 0.15 24.22
CA ARG A 12 -11.59 0.80 23.73
C ARG A 12 -11.21 1.74 22.59
N ILE A 13 -11.10 1.19 21.39
CA ILE A 13 -10.89 1.98 20.17
C ILE A 13 -12.25 2.55 19.75
N THR A 14 -12.53 3.78 20.16
CA THR A 14 -13.68 4.56 19.66
C THR A 14 -13.22 5.40 18.49
N LEU A 15 -13.42 4.89 17.27
CA LEU A 15 -13.18 5.64 16.03
C LEU A 15 -14.52 5.95 15.37
N THR A 16 -14.67 7.19 14.91
CA THR A 16 -15.73 7.57 13.99
C THR A 16 -15.47 6.97 12.61
N ARG A 17 -16.53 6.86 11.80
CA ARG A 17 -16.41 6.37 10.42
C ARG A 17 -15.45 7.23 9.59
N GLU A 18 -15.50 8.55 9.76
CA GLU A 18 -14.64 9.52 9.08
C GLU A 18 -13.16 9.31 9.44
N GLU A 19 -12.86 9.09 10.72
CA GLU A 19 -11.49 8.79 11.15
C GLU A 19 -10.97 7.47 10.55
N VAL A 20 -11.81 6.42 10.51
CA VAL A 20 -11.45 5.15 9.85
C VAL A 20 -11.16 5.37 8.36
N PHE A 21 -11.98 6.15 7.68
CA PHE A 21 -11.78 6.46 6.26
C PHE A 21 -10.45 7.19 6.00
N HIS A 22 -10.15 8.23 6.78
CA HIS A 22 -8.87 8.93 6.70
C HIS A 22 -7.68 8.01 7.02
N LEU A 23 -7.81 7.11 7.99
CA LEU A 23 -6.76 6.12 8.30
C LEU A 23 -6.54 5.14 7.15
N LEU A 24 -7.61 4.70 6.49
CA LEU A 24 -7.51 3.82 5.32
C LEU A 24 -6.83 4.51 4.14
N LEU A 25 -7.21 5.76 3.82
CA LEU A 25 -6.53 6.56 2.79
C LEU A 25 -5.05 6.81 3.15
N THR A 26 -4.79 7.13 4.42
CA THR A 26 -3.42 7.30 4.93
C THR A 26 -2.62 6.01 4.76
N SER A 27 -3.23 4.84 4.98
CA SER A 27 -2.54 3.55 4.79
C SER A 27 -2.13 3.32 3.33
N VAL A 28 -2.93 3.75 2.36
CA VAL A 28 -2.58 3.70 0.93
C VAL A 28 -1.43 4.66 0.64
N ALA A 29 -1.53 5.91 1.11
CA ALA A 29 -0.49 6.92 0.93
C ALA A 29 0.86 6.49 1.55
N MET A 30 0.85 5.86 2.73
CA MET A 30 2.06 5.33 3.37
C MET A 30 2.70 4.21 2.55
N GLU A 31 1.89 3.36 1.93
CA GLU A 31 2.38 2.29 1.06
C GLU A 31 3.00 2.86 -0.23
N GLU A 32 2.39 3.89 -0.83
CA GLU A 32 2.97 4.65 -1.95
C GLU A 32 4.32 5.29 -1.61
N ILE A 33 4.41 5.96 -0.45
CA ILE A 33 5.67 6.53 0.05
C ILE A 33 6.73 5.43 0.20
N SER A 34 6.35 4.27 0.75
CA SER A 34 7.26 3.12 0.90
C SER A 34 7.75 2.60 -0.45
N LEU A 35 6.88 2.50 -1.47
CA LEU A 35 7.28 2.11 -2.82
C LEU A 35 8.23 3.13 -3.47
N SER A 36 8.04 4.42 -3.22
CA SER A 36 8.95 5.47 -3.72
C SER A 36 10.38 5.30 -3.19
N HIS A 37 10.52 4.93 -1.91
CA HIS A 37 11.83 4.66 -1.31
C HIS A 37 12.50 3.44 -1.91
N ILE A 38 11.75 2.37 -2.20
CA ILE A 38 12.27 1.19 -2.91
C ILE A 38 12.77 1.59 -4.30
N MET A 39 11.98 2.38 -5.04
CA MET A 39 12.36 2.82 -6.38
C MET A 39 13.62 3.70 -6.36
N ASN A 40 13.74 4.60 -5.37
CA ASN A 40 14.96 5.38 -5.19
C ASN A 40 16.17 4.49 -4.85
N ALA A 41 16.01 3.49 -3.98
CA ALA A 41 17.07 2.56 -3.64
C ALA A 41 17.55 1.72 -4.84
N GLU A 42 16.64 1.32 -5.73
CA GLU A 42 17.00 0.70 -7.02
C GLU A 42 17.78 1.67 -7.93
N GLY A 43 17.41 2.95 -7.95
CA GLY A 43 18.15 3.99 -8.66
C GLY A 43 19.57 4.18 -8.11
N GLU A 44 19.71 4.30 -6.79
CA GLU A 44 21.03 4.42 -6.16
C GLU A 44 21.89 3.16 -6.36
N LYS A 45 21.27 1.97 -6.44
CA LYS A 45 21.97 0.72 -6.75
C LYS A 45 22.63 0.77 -8.14
N ILE A 46 21.92 1.29 -9.14
CA ILE A 46 22.46 1.51 -10.48
C ILE A 46 23.59 2.55 -10.44
N GLN A 47 23.38 3.69 -9.78
CA GLN A 47 24.39 4.74 -9.68
C GLN A 47 25.69 4.23 -9.02
N ARG A 48 25.57 3.48 -7.91
CA ARG A 48 26.73 2.86 -7.23
C ARG A 48 27.48 1.88 -8.13
N LEU A 49 26.78 1.12 -8.98
CA LEU A 49 27.44 0.26 -9.95
C LEU A 49 28.23 1.11 -10.96
N LEU A 50 27.61 2.14 -11.54
CA LEU A 50 28.24 2.98 -12.57
C LEU A 50 29.49 3.74 -12.07
N GLN A 51 29.59 4.01 -10.77
CA GLN A 51 30.76 4.66 -10.17
C GLN A 51 31.97 3.72 -9.98
N LYS A 52 31.80 2.40 -10.15
CA LYS A 52 32.88 1.43 -9.94
C LYS A 52 33.79 1.37 -11.18
N GLU A 53 35.09 1.54 -10.96
CA GLU A 53 36.09 1.65 -12.04
C GLU A 53 36.18 0.40 -12.94
N ASN A 54 35.89 -0.79 -12.39
CA ASN A 54 35.96 -2.07 -13.11
C ASN A 54 34.63 -2.83 -13.01
N VAL A 55 33.61 -2.37 -13.73
CA VAL A 55 32.34 -3.09 -13.89
C VAL A 55 32.40 -4.00 -15.11
N CYS A 56 32.14 -5.29 -14.89
CA CYS A 56 31.94 -6.23 -15.98
C CYS A 56 30.53 -6.08 -16.57
N LEU A 57 30.40 -6.29 -17.88
CA LEU A 57 29.10 -6.29 -18.58
C LEU A 57 28.09 -7.24 -17.93
N GLU A 58 28.53 -8.41 -17.45
CA GLU A 58 27.64 -9.37 -16.81
C GLU A 58 27.03 -8.82 -15.51
N ASP A 59 27.79 -8.02 -14.75
CA ASP A 59 27.27 -7.36 -13.55
C ASP A 59 26.21 -6.31 -13.89
N MET A 60 26.41 -5.53 -14.96
CA MET A 60 25.40 -4.58 -15.45
C MET A 60 24.12 -5.29 -15.87
N LEU A 61 24.24 -6.34 -16.68
CA LEU A 61 23.08 -7.10 -17.15
C LEU A 61 22.34 -7.75 -15.97
N ARG A 62 23.07 -8.27 -14.98
CA ARG A 62 22.48 -8.83 -13.77
C ARG A 62 21.73 -7.79 -12.94
N ILE A 63 22.30 -6.61 -12.73
CA ILE A 63 21.60 -5.54 -12.01
C ILE A 63 20.39 -5.05 -12.81
N ASN A 64 20.51 -4.83 -14.12
CA ASN A 64 19.39 -4.40 -14.95
C ASN A 64 18.21 -5.38 -14.89
N ARG A 65 18.48 -6.69 -15.00
CA ARG A 65 17.44 -7.74 -14.84
C ARG A 65 16.82 -7.74 -13.45
N SER A 66 17.60 -7.44 -12.41
CA SER A 66 17.10 -7.35 -11.03
C SER A 66 16.17 -6.15 -10.84
N VAL A 67 16.56 -4.98 -11.34
CA VAL A 67 15.75 -3.76 -11.32
C VAL A 67 14.47 -3.95 -12.12
N GLU A 68 14.54 -4.53 -13.31
CA GLU A 68 13.36 -4.84 -14.13
C GLU A 68 12.35 -5.73 -13.38
N ARG A 69 12.84 -6.77 -12.69
CA ARG A 69 11.99 -7.64 -11.86
C ARG A 69 11.37 -6.88 -10.69
N MET A 70 12.12 -5.99 -10.03
CA MET A 70 11.58 -5.15 -8.97
C MET A 70 10.48 -4.22 -9.49
N LEU A 71 10.70 -3.57 -10.65
CA LEU A 71 9.70 -2.70 -11.28
C LEU A 71 8.42 -3.46 -11.66
N ARG A 72 8.54 -4.68 -12.20
CA ARG A 72 7.38 -5.54 -12.46
C ARG A 72 6.59 -5.85 -11.18
N SER A 73 7.28 -6.16 -10.08
CA SER A 73 6.64 -6.39 -8.77
C SER A 73 5.95 -5.13 -8.22
N ILE A 74 6.57 -3.95 -8.39
CA ILE A 74 5.99 -2.66 -8.01
C ILE A 74 4.71 -2.41 -8.80
N ILE A 75 4.71 -2.65 -10.12
CA ILE A 75 3.50 -2.50 -10.96
C ILE A 75 2.37 -3.41 -10.47
N SER A 76 2.66 -4.68 -10.17
CA SER A 76 1.65 -5.59 -9.61
C SER A 76 1.10 -5.09 -8.28
N LYS A 77 1.96 -4.51 -7.42
CA LYS A 77 1.53 -3.94 -6.14
C LYS A 77 0.71 -2.66 -6.32
N GLN A 78 1.04 -1.83 -7.30
CA GLN A 78 0.29 -0.63 -7.68
C GLN A 78 -1.13 -0.98 -8.14
N ILE A 79 -1.30 -2.05 -8.91
CA ILE A 79 -2.64 -2.57 -9.28
C ILE A 79 -3.45 -2.95 -8.04
N LEU A 80 -2.84 -3.64 -7.06
CA LEU A 80 -3.52 -4.00 -5.81
C LEU A 80 -3.86 -2.77 -4.95
N LEU A 81 -2.99 -1.77 -4.93
CA LEU A 81 -3.22 -0.50 -4.24
C LEU A 81 -4.37 0.27 -4.87
N GLN A 82 -4.45 0.29 -6.20
CA GLN A 82 -5.57 0.87 -6.93
C GLN A 82 -6.88 0.21 -6.52
N PHE A 83 -6.96 -1.13 -6.52
CA PHE A 83 -8.17 -1.83 -6.07
C PHE A 83 -8.53 -1.52 -4.62
N LYS A 84 -7.53 -1.40 -3.73
CA LYS A 84 -7.78 -1.01 -2.33
C LYS A 84 -8.36 0.40 -2.24
N LEU A 85 -7.80 1.36 -2.99
CA LEU A 85 -8.29 2.73 -3.05
C LEU A 85 -9.72 2.78 -3.59
N ASP A 86 -10.00 2.10 -4.70
CA ASP A 86 -11.33 2.05 -5.32
C ASP A 86 -12.38 1.52 -4.32
N ASN A 87 -12.07 0.43 -3.61
CA ASN A 87 -12.95 -0.11 -2.57
C ASN A 87 -13.19 0.89 -1.42
N ILE A 88 -12.14 1.60 -0.97
CA ILE A 88 -12.27 2.62 0.09
C ILE A 88 -13.20 3.75 -0.38
N LEU A 89 -13.04 4.23 -1.62
CA LEU A 89 -13.88 5.28 -2.19
C LEU A 89 -15.33 4.82 -2.40
N GLU A 90 -15.56 3.56 -2.77
CA GLU A 90 -16.91 2.99 -2.87
C GLU A 90 -17.61 2.93 -1.50
N MET A 91 -16.89 2.60 -0.44
CA MET A 91 -17.41 2.59 0.93
C MET A 91 -17.86 3.98 1.40
N GLU A 92 -17.21 5.05 0.96
CA GLU A 92 -17.61 6.43 1.25
C GLU A 92 -18.95 6.77 0.57
N ARG A 93 -19.08 6.45 -0.73
CA ARG A 93 -20.26 6.77 -1.55
C ARG A 93 -21.53 6.10 -1.03
N LYS A 94 -21.46 4.84 -0.59
CA LYS A 94 -22.61 4.10 -0.04
C LYS A 94 -23.17 4.70 1.25
N THR A 95 -22.54 5.71 1.83
CA THR A 95 -23.02 6.39 3.04
C THR A 95 -23.58 7.78 2.85
N CYS A 96 -23.52 8.33 1.64
CA CYS A 96 -24.13 9.62 1.32
C CYS A 96 -25.63 9.52 0.97
N ASP A 97 -26.30 8.41 1.31
CA ASP A 97 -27.73 8.25 1.06
C ASP A 97 -28.56 8.33 2.36
N PRO A 98 -28.98 9.54 2.79
CA PRO A 98 -29.94 9.70 3.87
C PRO A 98 -31.39 9.51 3.39
N GLY A 99 -31.65 8.73 2.31
CA GLY A 99 -32.97 8.71 1.69
C GLY A 99 -33.34 7.53 0.80
N GLU A 100 -33.06 6.28 1.16
CA GLU A 100 -33.78 5.14 0.57
C GLU A 100 -34.64 4.40 1.60
N ASN A 101 -35.75 5.05 1.93
CA ASN A 101 -37.00 4.37 2.24
C ASN A 101 -38.02 4.79 1.18
N SER A 102 -37.77 4.41 -0.08
CA SER A 102 -38.80 4.32 -1.11
C SER A 102 -38.32 3.41 -2.24
N GLY A 103 -38.76 2.16 -2.18
CA GLY A 103 -39.23 1.35 -3.32
C GLY A 103 -38.29 1.13 -4.52
N ASP A 104 -38.03 -0.16 -4.77
CA ASP A 104 -37.61 -0.74 -6.05
C ASP A 104 -36.23 -0.38 -6.60
N CYS A 105 -35.24 -1.18 -6.16
CA CYS A 105 -34.22 -1.67 -7.08
C CYS A 105 -34.77 -2.93 -7.75
N HIS A 106 -35.55 -2.76 -8.81
CA HIS A 106 -35.77 -3.83 -9.77
C HIS A 106 -34.44 -4.11 -10.49
N GLU A 107 -33.96 -5.34 -10.32
CA GLU A 107 -32.93 -5.94 -11.16
C GLU A 107 -33.44 -6.05 -12.61
N GLU A 108 -32.73 -5.42 -13.55
CA GLU A 108 -32.54 -5.91 -14.92
C GLU A 108 -31.08 -5.68 -15.35
#